data_AF-W2JSB5-F1
#
_entry.id   AF-W2JSB5-F1
#
_cell.length_a   1.000
_cell.length_b   1.000
_cell.length_c   1.000
_cell.angle_alpha   90.00
_cell.angle_beta   90.00
_cell.angle_gamma   90.00
#
_symmetry.space_group_name_H-M   'P 1'
#
loop_
_entity.id
_entity.type
_entity.pdbx_description
1 polymer ?
#
loop_
_entity_poly.entity_id
_entity_poly.type
_entity_poly.pdbx_seq_one_letter_code
_entity_poly.pdbx_strand_id
1 'polypeptide(L)' 'GDHTRIKYIQFATNKGNHISGGNPTKDKGRDTAPEGYQLGGFAGTCGRELDSVAAVWTRIEPVGTSGGSKPEDELL' A
#
# COMPACT_ATOMS: atom_id res chain seq x y z
N GLY A 1 23.96 -8.18 -18.53
CA GLY A 1 23.07 -7.00 -18.56
C GLY A 1 22.82 -6.62 -17.12
N ASP A 2 23.08 -5.37 -16.77
CA ASP A 2 22.66 -4.86 -15.47
C ASP A 2 21.14 -4.77 -15.46
N HIS A 3 20.53 -5.35 -14.44
CA HIS A 3 19.10 -5.30 -14.20
C HIS A 3 18.88 -4.68 -12.82
N THR A 4 18.06 -3.63 -12.76
CA THR A 4 17.60 -3.08 -11.48
C THR A 4 16.71 -4.11 -10.83
N ARG A 5 17.02 -4.47 -9.58
CA ARG A 5 16.25 -5.44 -8.81
C ARG A 5 15.98 -4.92 -7.41
N ILE A 6 14.79 -5.21 -6.91
CA ILE A 6 14.42 -4.94 -5.52
C ILE A 6 15.12 -5.98 -4.63
N LYS A 7 16.21 -5.56 -3.99
CA LYS A 7 17.01 -6.41 -3.08
C LYS A 7 16.44 -6.51 -1.67
N TYR A 8 15.57 -5.59 -1.30
CA TYR A 8 14.91 -5.52 0.00
C TYR A 8 13.55 -4.85 -0.13
N ILE A 9 12.56 -5.37 0.58
CA ILE A 9 11.27 -4.73 0.77
C ILE A 9 10.82 -4.87 2.22
N GLN A 10 10.19 -3.83 2.74
CA GLN A 10 9.55 -3.85 4.06
C GLN A 10 8.16 -3.24 3.95
N PHE A 11 7.18 -3.92 4.52
CA PHE A 11 5.85 -3.40 4.75
C PHE A 11 5.70 -3.07 6.22
N ALA A 12 5.13 -1.90 6.50
CA ALA A 12 4.84 -1.43 7.84
C ALA A 12 3.34 -1.11 7.94
N THR A 13 2.75 -1.38 9.09
CA THR A 13 1.36 -1.01 9.38
C THR A 13 1.31 0.13 10.38
N ASN A 14 0.19 0.86 10.44
CA ASN A 14 -0.07 1.88 11.45
C ASN A 14 -0.10 1.32 12.90
N LYS A 15 -0.16 -0.01 13.07
CA LYS A 15 -0.08 -0.69 14.37
C LYS A 15 1.36 -1.05 14.79
N GLY A 16 2.37 -0.58 14.05
CA GLY A 16 3.78 -0.86 14.35
C GLY A 16 4.24 -2.27 14.00
N ASN A 17 3.44 -3.05 13.26
CA ASN A 17 3.87 -4.36 12.73
C ASN A 17 4.68 -4.19 11.45
N HIS A 18 5.69 -5.04 11.28
CA HIS A 18 6.57 -5.05 10.12
C HIS A 18 6.76 -6.45 9.56
N ILE A 19 6.78 -6.57 8.23
CA ILE A 19 7.23 -7.77 7.51
C ILE A 19 8.25 -7.31 6.48
N SER A 20 9.40 -7.97 6.40
CA SER A 20 10.43 -7.65 5.41
C SER A 20 11.09 -8.89 4.84
N GLY A 21 11.69 -8.76 3.66
CA GLY A 21 12.47 -9.80 3.00
C GLY A 21 13.64 -9.23 2.21
N GLY A 22 14.70 -10.03 2.06
CA GLY A 22 15.92 -9.66 1.36
C GLY A 22 16.95 -8.92 2.22
N ASN A 23 17.92 -8.28 1.58
CA ASN A 23 19.05 -7.60 2.22
C ASN A 23 19.04 -6.09 1.91
N PRO A 24 18.92 -5.22 2.92
CA PRO A 24 18.95 -3.77 2.72
C PRO A 24 20.20 -3.32 1.98
N THR A 25 20.04 -2.29 1.16
CA THR A 25 21.16 -1.62 0.50
C THR A 25 21.20 -0.15 0.89
N LYS A 26 22.26 0.56 0.46
CA LYS A 26 22.36 2.01 0.64
C LYS A 26 21.31 2.78 -0.16
N ASP A 27 20.81 2.20 -1.26
CA ASP A 27 19.76 2.77 -2.08
C ASP A 27 18.39 2.29 -1.59
N LYS A 28 17.52 3.24 -1.22
CA LYS A 28 16.22 2.96 -0.62
C LYS A 28 15.21 4.05 -0.97
N GLY A 29 14.03 3.61 -1.39
CA GLY A 29 12.82 4.44 -1.43
C GLY A 29 11.92 4.15 -0.23
N ARG A 30 11.09 5.12 0.14
CA ARG A 30 10.00 4.93 1.11
C ARG A 30 8.77 5.65 0.58
N ASP A 31 7.64 4.96 0.63
CA ASP A 31 6.33 5.54 0.37
C ASP A 31 5.42 5.30 1.57
N THR A 32 4.40 6.14 1.74
CA THR A 32 3.46 6.07 2.87
C THR A 32 2.05 6.32 2.35
N ALA A 33 1.09 5.52 2.82
CA ALA A 33 -0.31 5.72 2.48
C ALA A 33 -0.75 7.15 2.83
N PRO A 34 -1.45 7.85 1.92
CA PRO A 34 -2.15 9.08 2.28
C PRO A 34 -3.16 8.84 3.41
N GLU A 35 -3.53 9.89 4.14
CA GLU A 35 -4.55 9.79 5.18
C GLU A 35 -5.87 9.24 4.63
N GLY A 36 -6.45 8.26 5.32
CA GLY A 36 -7.67 7.56 4.89
C GLY A 36 -7.46 6.46 3.85
N TYR A 37 -6.20 6.12 3.52
CA TYR A 37 -5.86 5.05 2.58
C TYR A 37 -5.10 3.90 3.25
N GLN A 38 -5.17 2.73 2.62
CA GLN A 38 -4.44 1.52 3.00
C GLN A 38 -3.76 0.90 1.76
N LEU A 39 -2.79 0.01 2.00
CA LEU A 39 -2.16 -0.74 0.92
C LEU A 39 -3.18 -1.72 0.32
N GLY A 40 -3.63 -1.44 -0.90
CA GLY A 40 -4.59 -2.29 -1.60
C GLY A 40 -3.96 -3.28 -2.58
N GLY A 41 -2.68 -3.08 -2.92
CA GLY A 41 -1.96 -3.97 -3.83
C GLY A 41 -0.68 -3.34 -4.36
N PHE A 42 -0.17 -3.92 -5.44
CA PHE A 42 1.08 -3.52 -6.05
C PHE A 42 0.95 -3.42 -7.57
N ALA A 43 1.67 -2.48 -8.16
CA ALA A 43 1.97 -2.42 -9.58
C ALA A 43 3.49 -2.54 -9.77
N GLY A 44 3.95 -3.14 -10.86
CA GLY A 44 5.39 -3.31 -11.05
C GLY A 44 5.74 -4.21 -12.22
N THR A 45 7.02 -4.55 -12.29
CA THR A 45 7.57 -5.44 -13.32
C THR A 45 8.44 -6.52 -12.70
N CYS A 46 8.46 -7.69 -13.33
CA CYS A 46 9.34 -8.77 -12.97
C CYS A 46 9.85 -9.49 -14.23
N GLY A 47 11.06 -10.03 -14.11
CA GLY A 47 11.60 -11.03 -15.01
C GLY A 47 11.83 -12.31 -14.22
N ARG A 48 13.10 -12.64 -13.98
CA ARG A 48 13.48 -13.76 -13.09
C ARG A 48 13.25 -13.42 -11.61
N GLU A 49 13.33 -12.14 -11.27
CA GLU A 49 13.18 -11.59 -9.93
C GLU A 49 12.33 -10.31 -10.02
N LEU A 50 12.03 -9.67 -8.88
CA LEU A 50 11.28 -8.42 -8.82
C LEU A 50 12.15 -7.23 -9.26
N ASP A 51 11.79 -6.59 -10.36
CA ASP A 51 12.58 -5.50 -10.95
C ASP A 51 12.08 -4.13 -10.50
N SER A 52 10.76 -3.96 -10.35
CA SER A 52 10.15 -2.74 -9.82
C SER A 52 8.85 -3.01 -9.07
N VAL A 53 8.52 -2.14 -8.12
CA VAL A 53 7.27 -2.20 -7.34
C VAL A 53 6.84 -0.80 -6.93
N ALA A 54 5.54 -0.54 -7.05
CA ALA A 54 4.85 0.64 -6.57
C ALA A 54 3.65 0.21 -5.74
N ALA A 55 3.35 0.95 -4.67
CA ALA A 55 2.17 0.72 -3.86
C ALA A 55 0.92 1.24 -4.58
N VAL A 56 -0.15 0.44 -4.55
CA VAL A 56 -1.49 0.92 -4.90
C VAL A 56 -2.20 1.24 -3.59
N TRP A 57 -2.46 2.54 -3.38
CA TRP A 57 -3.19 3.02 -2.20
C TRP A 57 -4.69 3.05 -2.49
N THR A 58 -5.48 2.37 -1.65
CA THR A 58 -6.94 2.33 -1.75
C THR A 58 -7.58 3.01 -0.56
N ARG A 59 -8.73 3.68 -0.74
CA ARG A 59 -9.47 4.26 0.38
C ARG A 59 -9.88 3.17 1.36
N ILE A 60 -9.81 3.48 2.65
CA ILE A 60 -10.34 2.62 3.70
C ILE A 60 -11.87 2.66 3.65
N GLU A 61 -12.45 3.83 3.42
CA GLU A 61 -13.88 4.00 3.24
C GLU A 61 -14.33 3.52 1.85
N PRO A 62 -15.42 2.73 1.76
CA PRO A 62 -16.00 2.35 0.49
C PRO A 62 -16.51 3.55 -0.31
N VAL A 63 -16.43 3.46 -1.63
CA VAL A 63 -17.04 4.44 -2.52
C VAL A 63 -18.57 4.32 -2.39
N GLY A 64 -19.21 5.37 -1.87
CA GLY A 64 -20.65 5.43 -1.64
C GLY A 64 -21.08 5.65 -0.19
N THR A 65 -20.16 5.52 0.77
CA THR A 65 -20.47 5.73 2.20
C THR A 65 -20.42 7.22 2.61
N SER A 66 -20.09 8.13 1.70
CA SER A 66 -20.01 9.58 1.98
C SER A 66 -21.36 10.32 1.92
N GLY A 67 -22.48 9.60 1.95
CA GLY A 67 -23.79 10.17 2.16
C GLY A 67 -24.27 9.80 3.56
N GLY A 68 -24.37 10.76 4.47
CA GLY A 68 -25.05 10.56 5.74
C GLY A 68 -26.50 10.16 5.48
N SER A 69 -26.78 8.86 5.48
CA SER A 69 -28.12 8.39 5.82
C SER A 69 -28.31 8.70 7.30
N LYS A 70 -29.03 9.80 7.60
CA LYS A 70 -29.79 9.81 8.85
C LYS A 70 -30.62 8.53 8.86
N PRO A 71 -30.68 7.78 9.98
CA PRO A 71 -31.51 6.59 10.04
C PRO A 71 -32.94 6.98 9.62
N GLU A 72 -33.49 6.21 8.70
CA GLU A 72 -34.84 6.37 8.16
C GLU A 72 -35.95 6.21 9.24
N ASP A 73 -35.57 5.82 10.45
CA ASP A 73 -36.42 5.72 11.65
C ASP A 73 -36.67 7.06 12.36
N GLU A 74 -36.04 8.17 11.97
CA GLU A 74 -36.27 9.51 12.56
C GLU A 74 -37.33 10.35 11.79
N LEU A 75 -38.04 9.72 10.84
CA LEU A 75 -39.13 10.30 10.05
C LEU A 75 -40.54 9.78 10.44
N LEU A 76 -40.66 9.12 11.60
CA LEU A 76 -41.95 8.70 12.18
C LEU A 76 -42.29 9.50 13.44
#